data_AF-A0A356L664-F1
#
_entry.id   AF-A0A356L664-F1
#
_cell.length_a   1.000
_cell.length_b   1.000
_cell.length_c   1.000
_cell.angle_alpha   90.00
_cell.angle_beta   90.00
_cell.angle_gamma   90.00
#
_symmetry.space_group_name_H-M   'P 1'
#
loop_
_entity.id
_entity.type
_entity.pdbx_description
1 polymer ?
#
loop_
_entity_poly.entity_id
_entity_poly.type
_entity_poly.pdbx_seq_one_letter_code
_entity_poly.pdbx_strand_id
1 'polypeptide(L)' 'MNDYQIDFAMFTTEEIVKIYAFFSLIEQTRHRKLSKTLLREKYREYRNIIHNIALEKKYDKMVREKS' A
#
# COMPACT_ATOMS: atom_id res chain seq x y z
N MET A 1 -0.43 15.33 0.75
CA MET A 1 -1.14 14.09 0.40
C MET A 1 -0.56 13.60 -0.91
N ASN A 2 0.16 12.48 -0.90
CA ASN A 2 0.71 11.91 -2.13
C ASN A 2 -0.43 11.35 -2.97
N ASP A 3 -0.55 11.87 -4.18
CA ASP A 3 -1.65 11.60 -5.11
C ASP A 3 -1.48 10.18 -5.71
N TYR A 4 -1.80 9.16 -4.93
CA TYR A 4 -1.78 7.77 -5.41
C TYR A 4 -3.00 7.56 -6.30
N GLN A 5 -2.78 7.13 -7.55
CA GLN A 5 -3.85 6.84 -8.50
C GLN A 5 -4.47 5.47 -8.17
N ILE A 6 -5.21 5.40 -7.06
CA ILE A 6 -6.01 4.24 -6.68
C ILE A 6 -7.35 4.33 -7.44
N ASP A 7 -7.82 3.19 -7.94
CA ASP A 7 -9.12 3.14 -8.59
C ASP A 7 -10.21 3.05 -7.51
N PHE A 8 -10.79 4.20 -7.18
CA PHE A 8 -11.83 4.32 -6.14
C PHE A 8 -13.15 3.61 -6.50
N ALA A 9 -13.34 3.23 -7.77
CA ALA A 9 -14.49 2.42 -8.18
C ALA A 9 -14.26 0.92 -7.97
N MET A 10 -13.00 0.50 -7.82
CA MET A 10 -12.62 -0.91 -7.69
C MET A 10 -12.62 -1.41 -6.24
N PHE A 11 -12.49 -0.51 -5.27
CA PHE A 11 -12.32 -0.84 -3.85
C PHE A 11 -13.36 -0.15 -2.98
N THR A 12 -13.74 -0.80 -1.89
CA THR A 12 -14.55 -0.18 -0.84
C THR A 12 -13.76 0.88 -0.08
N THR A 13 -14.45 1.80 0.59
CA THR A 13 -13.80 2.84 1.41
C THR A 13 -12.85 2.24 2.46
N GLU A 14 -13.21 1.13 3.08
CA GLU A 14 -12.36 0.45 4.06
C GLU A 14 -11.07 -0.10 3.44
N GLU A 15 -11.16 -0.68 2.24
CA GLU A 15 -10.03 -1.20 1.49
C GLU A 15 -9.09 -0.09 1.04
N ILE A 16 -9.65 1.03 0.56
CA ILE A 16 -8.90 2.24 0.20
C ILE A 16 -8.10 2.74 1.40
N VAL A 17 -8.73 2.85 2.57
CA VAL A 17 -8.04 3.29 3.81
C VAL A 17 -6.88 2.35 4.14
N LYS A 18 -7.06 1.04 4.01
CA LYS A 18 -6.00 0.04 4.27
C LYS A 18 -4.85 0.14 3.27
N ILE A 19 -5.13 0.41 1.99
CA ILE A 19 -4.11 0.63 0.96
C ILE A 19 -3.29 1.88 1.27
N TYR A 20 -3.94 3.02 1.58
CA TYR A 20 -3.25 4.24 1.99
C TYR A 20 -2.43 4.05 3.26
N ALA A 21 -2.97 3.31 4.24
CA ALA A 21 -2.25 2.99 5.47
C ALA A 21 -0.98 2.19 5.19
N PHE A 22 -1.02 1.23 4.27
CA PHE A 22 0.17 0.49 3.84
C PHE A 22 1.20 1.40 3.17
N PHE A 23 0.77 2.28 2.25
CA PHE A 23 1.69 3.20 1.57
C PHE A 23 2.37 4.18 2.55
N SER A 24 1.61 4.77 3.47
CA SER A 24 2.17 5.61 4.52
C SER A 24 3.17 4.85 5.39
N LEU A 25 2.89 3.57 5.68
CA LEU A 25 3.78 2.73 6.46
C LEU A 25 5.09 2.44 5.71
N ILE A 26 5.04 2.24 4.39
CA ILE A 26 6.23 2.11 3.55
C ILE A 26 7.05 3.40 3.54
N GLU A 27 6.43 4.57 3.39
CA GLU A 27 7.13 5.85 3.45
C GLU A 27 7.85 6.05 4.80
N GLN A 28 7.18 5.67 5.89
CA GLN A 28 7.78 5.73 7.23
C GLN A 28 9.02 4.83 7.37
N THR A 29 9.12 3.72 6.64
CA THR A 29 10.32 2.87 6.67
C THR A 29 11.58 3.59 6.22
N ARG A 30 11.46 4.67 5.43
CA ARG A 30 12.59 5.49 4.98
C ARG A 30 13.16 6.38 6.08
N HIS A 31 12.29 6.87 6.96
CA HIS A 31 12.67 7.77 8.04
C HIS A 31 12.97 7.03 9.34
N ARG A 32 12.41 5.84 9.54
CA ARG A 32 12.58 5.04 10.77
C ARG A 32 12.53 3.55 10.50
N LYS A 33 13.23 2.77 11.32
CA LYS A 33 13.10 1.31 11.31
C LYS A 33 11.74 0.91 11.88
N LEU A 34 10.96 0.20 11.08
CA LEU A 34 9.69 -0.40 11.50
C LEU A 34 9.85 -1.90 11.78
N SER A 35 8.95 -2.44 12.60
CA SER A 35 8.93 -3.88 12.89
C SER A 35 8.65 -4.69 11.63
N LYS A 36 9.48 -5.70 11.38
CA LYS A 36 9.31 -6.63 10.25
C LYS A 36 7.99 -7.39 10.33
N THR A 37 7.50 -7.68 11.54
CA THR A 37 6.22 -8.36 11.76
C THR A 37 5.06 -7.48 11.29
N LEU A 38 5.05 -6.22 11.71
CA LEU A 38 4.04 -5.24 11.31
C LEU A 38 4.01 -5.03 9.79
N LEU A 39 5.18 -4.91 9.16
CA LEU A 39 5.30 -4.79 7.71
C LEU A 39 4.71 -6.00 6.98
N ARG A 40 4.99 -7.22 7.46
CA ARG A 40 4.46 -8.45 6.86
C ARG A 40 2.95 -8.56 7.01
N GLU A 41 2.39 -8.20 8.16
CA GLU A 41 0.95 -8.21 8.40
C GLU A 41 0.24 -7.22 7.48
N LYS A 42 0.72 -5.98 7.41
CA LYS A 42 0.12 -4.96 6.55
C LYS A 42 0.29 -5.25 5.06
N TYR A 43 1.41 -5.86 4.66
CA TYR A 43 1.58 -6.35 3.30
C TYR A 43 0.61 -7.50 2.96
N ARG A 44 0.35 -8.43 3.89
CA ARG A 44 -0.66 -9.49 3.70
C ARG A 44 -2.07 -8.92 3.55
N GLU A 45 -2.44 -7.96 4.39
CA GLU A 45 -3.73 -7.24 4.28
C GLU A 45 -3.86 -6.57 2.91
N TYR A 46 -2.85 -5.80 2.50
CA TYR A 46 -2.79 -5.14 1.19
C TYR A 46 -2.93 -6.14 0.03
N ARG A 47 -2.19 -7.25 0.08
CA ARG A 47 -2.21 -8.28 -0.96
C ARG A 47 -3.57 -8.98 -1.06
N ASN A 48 -4.24 -9.20 0.07
CA ASN A 48 -5.58 -9.79 0.10
C ASN A 48 -6.63 -8.88 -0.52
N ILE A 49 -6.49 -7.55 -0.37
CA ILE A 49 -7.39 -6.55 -0.95
C ILE A 49 -7.23 -6.49 -2.47
N ILE A 50 -5.98 -6.41 -2.96
CA ILE A 50 -5.73 -6.27 -4.39
C ILE A 50 -6.08 -7.56 -5.14
N HIS A 51 -5.75 -8.72 -4.56
CA HIS A 51 -6.02 -10.05 -5.11
C HIS A 51 -5.62 -10.21 -6.60
N ASN A 52 -4.71 -9.37 -7.10
CA ASN A 52 -4.34 -9.24 -8.50
C ASN A 52 -2.88 -8.79 -8.61
N ILE A 53 -2.04 -9.69 -9.14
CA ILE A 53 -0.58 -9.49 -9.22
C ILE A 53 -0.20 -8.34 -10.17
N ALA A 54 -1.00 -8.06 -11.21
CA ALA A 54 -0.71 -6.96 -12.13
C ALA A 54 -0.95 -5.59 -11.47
N LEU A 55 -2.01 -5.48 -10.66
CA LEU A 55 -2.30 -4.28 -9.88
C LEU A 55 -1.30 -4.09 -8.75
N GLU A 56 -0.89 -5.17 -8.08
CA GLU A 56 0.17 -5.14 -7.07
C GLU A 56 1.45 -4.54 -7.65
N LYS A 57 1.91 -5.05 -8.81
CA LYS A 57 3.10 -4.50 -9.49
C LYS A 57 2.96 -3.03 -9.88
N LYS A 58 1.76 -2.61 -10.31
CA LYS A 58 1.49 -1.22 -10.69
C LYS A 58 1.61 -0.29 -9.48
N TYR A 59 1.03 -0.68 -8.35
CA TYR A 59 1.07 0.11 -7.13
C TYR A 59 2.43 0.07 -6.45
N ASP A 60 3.12 -1.07 -6.42
CA ASP A 60 4.48 -1.16 -5.89
C ASP A 60 5.44 -0.25 -6.67
N LYS A 61 5.30 -0.20 -8.01
CA LYS A 61 6.05 0.75 -8.85
C LYS A 61 5.72 2.20 -8.48
N MET A 62 4.43 2.52 -8.31
CA MET A 62 3.98 3.86 -7.95
C MET A 62 4.53 4.32 -6.59
N VAL A 63 4.47 3.45 -5.58
CA VAL A 63 5.01 3.74 -4.24
C VAL A 63 6.51 3.96 -4.31
N ARG A 64 7.24 3.14 -5.07
CA ARG A 64 8.69 3.27 -5.25
C ARG A 64 9.08 4.54 -6.00
N GLU A 65 8.32 4.96 -7.01
CA GLU A 65 8.60 6.17 -7.79
C GLU A 65 8.27 7.46 -7.02
N LYS A 66 7.27 7.41 -6.13
CA LYS A 66 6.89 8.57 -5.28
C LYS A 66 7.66 8.66 -3.96
N SER A 67 8.30 7.57 -3.53
CA SER A 67 9.14 7.51 -2.34
C SER A 67 10.58 7.94 -2.68
#